data_AF-A0A968H2F3-F1
#
_entry.id   AF-A0A968H2F3-F1
#
_cell.length_a   1.000
_cell.length_b   1.000
_cell.length_c   1.000
_cell.angle_alpha   90.00
_cell.angle_beta   90.00
_cell.angle_gamma   90.00
#
_symmetry.space_group_name_H-M   'P 1'
#
loop_
_entity.id
_entity.type
_entity.pdbx_description
1 polymer ?
#
loop_
_entity_poly.entity_id
_entity_poly.type
_entity_poly.pdbx_seq_one_letter_code
_entity_poly.pdbx_strand_id
1 'polypeptide(L)'
;MKTHYVAVQSRGTIALPAALRRRLHLDRPGAQVELVERDDGRIELRPLLPVPADQAWFWTERWQAMEREVDEDVAAGRVTVVDGPDALFEHLDGAGTVRSTDP
;
A
#
# COMPACT_ATOMS: atom_id res chain seq x y z
N MET A 1 -12.84 19.45 -11.24
CA MET A 1 -13.55 19.21 -9.97
C MET A 1 -14.87 18.51 -10.27
N LYS A 2 -15.22 17.42 -9.58
CA LYS A 2 -16.51 16.74 -9.76
C LYS A 2 -17.35 16.98 -8.50
N THR A 3 -18.52 17.58 -8.68
CA THR A 3 -19.48 17.83 -7.60
C THR A 3 -20.58 16.77 -7.64
N HIS A 4 -20.91 16.21 -6.48
CA HIS A 4 -22.04 15.30 -6.32
C HIS A 4 -23.01 15.91 -5.32
N TYR A 5 -24.29 16.01 -5.67
CA TYR A 5 -25.34 16.36 -4.73
C TYR A 5 -25.92 15.05 -4.18
N VAL A 6 -25.90 14.91 -2.86
CA VAL A 6 -26.46 13.75 -2.16
C VAL A 6 -27.41 14.25 -1.08
N ALA A 7 -28.49 13.50 -0.86
CA ALA A 7 -29.41 13.78 0.23
C ALA A 7 -28.91 13.12 1.52
N VAL A 8 -29.01 13.84 2.63
CA VAL A 8 -28.86 13.25 3.97
C VAL A 8 -30.17 12.56 4.33
N GLN A 9 -30.11 11.26 4.58
CA GLN A 9 -31.28 10.47 4.97
C GLN A 9 -31.63 10.73 6.44
N SER A 10 -32.82 10.27 6.87
CA SER A 10 -33.34 10.54 8.23
C SER A 10 -32.44 10.09 9.38
N ARG A 11 -31.53 9.12 9.13
CA ARG A 11 -30.56 8.63 10.12
C ARG A 11 -29.19 9.31 10.04
N GLY A 12 -29.06 10.41 9.29
CA GLY A 12 -27.79 11.10 9.08
C GLY A 12 -26.86 10.39 8.09
N THR A 13 -27.36 9.40 7.33
CA THR A 13 -26.57 8.65 6.35
C THR A 13 -26.56 9.31 4.99
N ILE A 14 -25.40 9.30 4.32
CA ILE A 14 -25.26 9.65 2.90
C ILE A 14 -24.83 8.42 2.11
N ALA A 15 -25.37 8.26 0.91
CA ALA A 15 -24.95 7.20 0.00
C ALA A 15 -23.92 7.75 -0.99
N LEU A 16 -22.67 7.27 -0.90
CA LEU A 16 -21.64 7.63 -1.87
C LEU A 16 -21.96 7.02 -3.25
N PRO A 17 -21.93 7.81 -4.34
CA PRO A 17 -22.17 7.30 -5.70
C PRO A 17 -21.30 6.09 -6.03
N ALA A 18 -21.87 5.09 -6.70
CA ALA A 18 -21.17 3.82 -6.98
C ALA A 18 -19.85 4.01 -7.74
N ALA A 19 -19.80 4.97 -8.66
CA ALA A 19 -18.56 5.30 -9.39
C ALA A 19 -17.50 5.96 -8.49
N LEU A 20 -17.92 6.74 -7.49
CA LEU A 20 -17.02 7.36 -6.53
C LEU A 20 -16.41 6.31 -5.60
N ARG A 21 -17.23 5.38 -5.09
CA ARG A 21 -16.76 4.28 -4.23
C ARG A 21 -15.71 3.42 -4.92
N ARG A 22 -15.99 2.96 -6.15
CA ARG A 22 -15.04 2.16 -6.95
C ARG A 22 -13.71 2.87 -7.19
N ARG A 23 -13.76 4.15 -7.56
CA ARG A 23 -12.56 4.95 -7.85
C ARG A 23 -11.68 5.20 -6.62
N LEU A 24 -12.29 5.24 -5.43
CA LEU A 24 -11.59 5.50 -4.17
C LEU A 24 -11.42 4.22 -3.32
N HIS A 25 -11.70 3.05 -3.90
CA HIS A 25 -11.62 1.74 -3.23
C HIS A 25 -12.46 1.63 -1.94
N LEU A 26 -13.53 2.43 -1.83
CA LEU A 26 -14.48 2.42 -0.70
C LEU A 26 -15.55 1.32 -0.81
N ASP A 27 -15.43 0.46 -1.81
CA ASP A 27 -16.25 -0.73 -2.02
C ASP A 27 -15.58 -2.02 -1.50
N ARG A 28 -14.39 -1.90 -0.90
CA ARG A 28 -13.66 -3.01 -0.31
C ARG A 28 -14.07 -3.25 1.15
N PRO A 29 -14.03 -4.51 1.64
CA PRO A 29 -14.25 -4.81 3.06
C PRO A 29 -13.32 -3.99 3.95
N GLY A 30 -13.87 -3.43 5.01
CA GLY A 30 -13.13 -2.62 5.98
C GLY A 30 -12.90 -1.16 5.57
N ALA A 31 -13.15 -0.74 4.33
CA ALA A 31 -12.88 0.63 3.89
C ALA A 31 -13.45 1.70 4.85
N GLN A 32 -12.61 2.68 5.20
CA GLN A 32 -12.96 3.74 6.15
C GLN A 32 -12.89 5.11 5.47
N VAL A 33 -13.47 6.11 6.13
CA VAL A 33 -13.38 7.51 5.73
C VAL A 33 -13.11 8.33 6.98
N GLU A 34 -12.06 9.14 6.97
CA GLU A 34 -11.86 10.18 7.96
C GLU A 34 -12.84 11.33 7.67
N LEU A 35 -13.62 11.71 8.69
CA LEU A 35 -14.48 12.89 8.64
C LEU A 35 -13.81 13.99 9.45
N VAL A 36 -13.47 15.09 8.77
CA VAL A 36 -12.91 16.27 9.43
C VAL A 36 -13.88 17.43 9.31
N GLU A 37 -14.31 17.93 10.46
CA GLU A 37 -15.01 19.21 10.57
C GLU A 37 -13.98 20.34 10.64
N ARG A 38 -14.14 21.34 9.78
CA ARG A 38 -13.30 22.54 9.74
C ARG A 38 -14.00 23.68 10.47
N ASP A 39 -13.21 24.62 10.99
CA ASP A 39 -13.72 25.82 11.69
C ASP A 39 -14.64 26.70 10.81
N ASP A 40 -14.50 26.60 9.48
CA ASP A 40 -15.33 27.32 8.51
C ASP A 40 -16.64 26.58 8.15
N GLY A 41 -16.96 25.51 8.87
CA GLY A 41 -18.18 24.72 8.68
C GLY A 41 -18.13 23.75 7.50
N ARG A 42 -16.98 23.60 6.83
CA ARG A 42 -16.81 22.56 5.80
C ARG A 42 -16.55 21.21 6.44
N ILE A 43 -17.18 20.18 5.86
CA ILE A 43 -16.88 18.79 6.18
C ILE A 43 -16.03 18.21 5.05
N GLU A 44 -14.88 17.68 5.39
CA GLU A 44 -14.03 16.94 4.47
C GLU A 44 -14.10 15.44 4.77
N LEU A 45 -14.26 14.64 3.71
CA LEU A 45 -14.24 13.19 3.76
C LEU A 45 -13.00 12.68 3.05
N ARG A 46 -12.09 12.03 3.78
CA ARG A 46 -10.83 11.49 3.24
C ARG A 46 -10.89 9.96 3.24
N PRO A 47 -10.81 9.29 2.09
CA PRO A 47 -10.75 7.83 2.03
C PRO A 47 -9.55 7.31 2.81
N LEU A 48 -9.78 6.30 3.65
CA LEU A 48 -8.77 5.54 4.34
C LEU A 48 -8.87 4.08 3.87
N LEU A 49 -7.80 3.58 3.26
CA LEU A 49 -7.65 2.14 3.11
C LEU A 49 -7.13 1.58 4.44
N PRO A 50 -7.92 0.79 5.18
CA PRO A 50 -7.40 0.13 6.36
C PRO A 50 -6.30 -0.84 5.94
N VAL A 51 -5.11 -0.66 6.48
CA VAL A 51 -4.11 -1.72 6.47
C VAL A 51 -4.38 -2.57 7.71
N PRO A 52 -4.58 -3.89 7.57
CA PRO A 52 -4.61 -4.79 8.73
C PRO A 52 -3.42 -4.50 9.64
N ALA A 53 -3.66 -4.37 10.96
CA ALA A 53 -2.64 -3.90 11.89
C ALA A 53 -1.38 -4.80 11.89
N ASP A 54 -1.56 -6.09 11.63
CA ASP A 54 -0.52 -7.11 11.47
C ASP A 54 0.31 -6.96 10.18
N GLN A 55 -0.16 -6.18 9.21
CA GLN A 55 0.54 -5.86 7.95
C GLN A 55 0.95 -4.38 7.86
N ALA A 56 0.69 -3.58 8.89
CA ALA A 56 1.07 -2.16 8.92
C ALA A 56 2.58 -1.94 8.79
N TRP A 57 3.40 -2.90 9.23
CA TRP A 57 4.87 -2.83 9.15
C TRP A 57 5.39 -2.73 7.70
N PHE A 58 4.69 -3.31 6.73
CA PHE A 58 5.02 -3.25 5.30
C PHE A 58 4.94 -1.81 4.75
N TRP A 59 4.16 -0.96 5.41
CA TRP A 59 3.95 0.44 5.04
C TRP A 59 4.81 1.42 5.83
N THR A 60 5.75 0.92 6.65
CA THR A 60 6.71 1.80 7.34
C THR A 60 7.69 2.42 6.35
N GLU A 61 8.13 3.66 6.61
CA GLU A 61 9.06 4.39 5.74
C GLU A 61 10.32 3.60 5.42
N ARG A 62 10.85 2.87 6.43
CA ARG A 62 12.01 1.99 6.26
C ARG A 62 11.75 0.90 5.23
N TRP A 63 10.59 0.23 5.30
CA TRP A 63 10.29 -0.88 4.40
C TRP A 63 10.01 -0.39 2.97
N GLN A 64 9.29 0.72 2.83
CA GLN A 64 9.07 1.38 1.54
C GLN A 64 10.35 1.96 0.93
N ALA A 65 11.36 2.31 1.74
CA ALA A 65 12.68 2.72 1.24
C ALA A 65 13.46 1.53 0.68
N MET A 66 13.44 0.39 1.37
CA MET A 66 14.07 -0.85 0.88
C MET A 66 13.40 -1.36 -0.40
N GLU A 67 12.06 -1.28 -0.49
CA GLU A 67 11.36 -1.69 -1.72
C GLU A 67 11.75 -0.84 -2.93
N ARG A 68 11.90 0.48 -2.73
CA ARG A 68 12.37 1.40 -3.79
C ARG A 68 13.80 1.09 -4.24
N GLU A 69 14.68 0.74 -3.31
CA GLU A 69 16.06 0.33 -3.62
C GLU A 69 16.07 -0.95 -4.46
N VAL A 70 15.24 -1.94 -4.11
CA VAL A 70 15.08 -3.17 -4.89
C VAL A 70 14.50 -2.88 -6.27
N ASP A 71 13.49 -2.02 -6.39
CA ASP A 71 12.94 -1.59 -7.68
C ASP A 71 14.00 -0.93 -8.57
N GLU A 72 14.87 -0.11 -7.98
CA GLU A 72 16.02 0.49 -8.67
C GLU A 72 17.04 -0.55 -9.12
N ASP A 73 17.32 -1.56 -8.30
CA ASP A 73 18.19 -2.69 -8.65
C ASP A 73 17.61 -3.52 -9.80
N VAL A 74 16.31 -3.83 -9.76
CA VAL A 74 15.59 -4.51 -10.84
C VAL A 74 15.65 -3.68 -12.12
N ALA A 75 15.34 -2.39 -12.05
CA ALA A 75 15.36 -1.50 -13.22
C ALA A 75 16.76 -1.35 -13.83
N ALA A 76 17.80 -1.36 -12.99
CA ALA A 76 19.19 -1.32 -13.42
C ALA A 76 19.74 -2.69 -13.86
N GLY A 77 18.94 -3.75 -13.80
CA GLY A 77 19.37 -5.11 -14.13
C GLY A 77 20.38 -5.69 -13.14
N ARG A 78 20.50 -5.13 -11.93
CA ARG A 78 21.33 -5.64 -10.83
C ARG A 78 20.65 -6.80 -10.10
N VAL A 79 20.03 -7.69 -10.87
CA VAL A 79 19.32 -8.86 -10.37
C VAL A 79 19.82 -10.11 -11.04
N THR A 80 19.87 -11.21 -10.30
CA THR A 80 20.18 -12.53 -10.83
C THR A 80 18.88 -13.28 -11.06
N VAL A 81 18.64 -13.69 -12.30
CA VAL A 81 17.51 -14.54 -12.66
C VAL A 81 18.01 -15.97 -12.79
N VAL A 82 17.37 -16.88 -12.07
CA VAL A 82 17.68 -18.32 -12.08
C VAL A 82 16.46 -19.10 -12.54
N ASP A 83 16.69 -20.22 -13.21
CA ASP A 83 15.60 -21.04 -13.77
C ASP A 83 15.05 -22.00 -12.70
N GLY A 84 14.24 -21.45 -11.82
CA GLY A 84 13.56 -22.20 -10.77
C GLY A 84 14.37 -22.37 -9.47
N PRO A 85 13.76 -23.04 -8.48
CA PRO A 85 14.28 -23.09 -7.11
C PRO A 85 15.58 -23.90 -6.98
N ASP A 86 15.77 -24.98 -7.74
CA ASP A 86 17.00 -25.79 -7.67
C ASP A 86 18.22 -24.96 -8.11
N ALA A 87 18.09 -24.22 -9.23
CA ALA A 87 19.12 -23.30 -9.70
C ALA A 87 19.35 -22.12 -8.74
N LEU A 88 18.32 -21.69 -7.99
CA LEU A 88 18.47 -20.68 -6.93
C LEU A 88 19.34 -21.21 -5.79
N PHE A 89 19.07 -22.42 -5.29
CA PHE A 89 19.84 -23.00 -4.20
C PHE A 89 21.29 -23.23 -4.60
N GLU A 90 21.56 -23.74 -5.80
CA GLU A 90 22.92 -23.87 -6.33
C GLU A 90 23.65 -22.52 -6.40
N HIS A 91 22.96 -21.45 -6.83
CA HIS A 91 23.53 -20.10 -6.86
C HIS A 91 23.86 -19.57 -5.46
N LEU A 92 22.96 -19.74 -4.48
CA LEU A 92 23.16 -19.29 -3.11
C LEU A 92 24.29 -20.06 -2.41
N ASP A 93 24.34 -21.38 -2.61
CA ASP A 93 25.39 -22.23 -2.06
C ASP A 93 26.76 -21.90 -2.69
N GLY A 94 26.78 -21.58 -3.99
CA GLY A 94 27.97 -21.08 -4.69
C GLY A 94 28.42 -19.69 -4.23
N ALA A 95 27.48 -18.78 -3.92
CA ALA A 95 27.74 -17.45 -3.41
C ALA A 95 28.21 -17.44 -1.93
N GLY A 96 27.92 -18.50 -1.18
CA GLY A 96 28.30 -18.68 0.23
C GLY A 96 29.78 -18.91 0.53
N THR A 97 30.68 -18.92 -0.48
CA THR A 97 32.13 -19.15 -0.28
C THR A 97 32.94 -17.84 -0.16
N VAL A 98 32.34 -16.74 0.33
CA VAL A 98 33.11 -15.62 0.87
C VAL A 98 33.29 -15.86 2.37
N ARG A 99 34.54 -16.13 2.77
CA ARG A 99 34.93 -16.34 4.17
C ARG A 99 34.34 -15.23 5.04
N SER A 100 33.51 -15.62 6.00
CA SER A 100 33.32 -14.84 7.22
C SER A 100 34.68 -14.77 7.92
N THR A 101 35.38 -13.66 7.69
CA THR A 101 36.45 -13.15 8.56
C THR A 101 36.03 -11.75 8.95
N ASP A 102 35.34 -11.60 10.07
CA ASP A 102 35.91 -11.01 11.29
C ASP A 102 34.86 -11.00 12.45
N PRO A 103 35.23 -10.65 13.70
CA PRO A 103 34.97 -11.40 14.94
C PRO A 103 33.65 -11.10 15.68
#